data_AF-A0A7D9DN18-F1
#
_entry.id   AF-A0A7D9DN18-F1
#
_cell.length_a   1.000
_cell.length_b   1.000
_cell.length_c   1.000
_cell.angle_alpha   90.00
_cell.angle_beta   90.00
_cell.angle_gamma   90.00
#
_symmetry.space_group_name_H-M   'P 1'
#
loop_
_entity.id
_entity.type
_entity.pdbx_description
1 polymer ?
#
loop_
_entity_poly.entity_id
_entity_poly.type
_entity_poly.pdbx_seq_one_letter_code
_entity_poly.pdbx_strand_id
1 'polypeptide(L)'
;MENYDGDTCRVSCDRDYKLNGPSTVTCTRGTWTDPNTGLVATANCESVDALFKDDVLRLVDRERKRSHLELACFVRDYLKNKYPGNCWFVTIYDDIYSFENHCVGGYYFHKFRYAGVNFVVTRYPDYRARRPRVPLSTIIGSVSGSHAKEVYESIKEKFFHHGESYYMIHVVKRSARLRFAKNCYDENVFYKLFSKVALVVVAP
;
A
#
# COMPACT_ATOMS: atom_id res chain seq x y z
N MET A 1 11.70 -10.20 -37.11
CA MET A 1 11.86 -11.57 -36.59
C MET A 1 10.62 -12.33 -37.02
N GLU A 2 10.78 -13.42 -37.75
CA GLU A 2 9.69 -14.35 -38.06
C GLU A 2 9.55 -15.30 -36.87
N ASN A 3 8.31 -15.60 -36.45
CA ASN A 3 8.04 -16.55 -35.36
C ASN A 3 7.73 -17.92 -35.98
N TYR A 4 8.51 -18.95 -35.65
CA TYR A 4 8.36 -20.31 -36.14
C TYR A 4 7.50 -21.16 -35.20
N ASP A 5 6.89 -22.22 -35.75
CA ASP A 5 6.14 -23.18 -34.95
C ASP A 5 7.05 -23.84 -33.90
N GLY A 6 6.59 -23.87 -32.66
CA GLY A 6 7.38 -24.34 -31.51
C GLY A 6 8.23 -23.27 -30.82
N ASP A 7 8.35 -22.06 -31.38
CA ASP A 7 9.03 -20.96 -30.69
C ASP A 7 8.38 -20.66 -29.35
N THR A 8 9.20 -20.31 -28.35
CA THR A 8 8.71 -19.94 -27.02
C THR A 8 9.19 -18.54 -26.64
N CYS A 9 8.31 -17.79 -26.00
CA CYS A 9 8.63 -16.46 -25.46
C CYS A 9 8.28 -16.42 -23.98
N ARG A 10 9.14 -15.76 -23.19
CA ARG A 10 8.85 -15.43 -21.79
C ARG A 10 8.29 -14.03 -21.70
N VAL A 11 7.13 -13.91 -21.07
CA VAL A 11 6.49 -12.63 -20.79
C VAL A 11 6.77 -12.24 -19.35
N SER A 12 7.23 -11.01 -19.15
CA SER A 12 7.47 -10.44 -17.84
C SER A 12 7.03 -8.98 -17.82
N CYS A 13 6.67 -8.49 -16.63
CA CYS A 13 6.29 -7.11 -16.41
C CYS A 13 7.36 -6.35 -15.63
N ASP A 14 7.34 -5.02 -15.75
CA ASP A 14 8.12 -4.15 -14.87
C ASP A 14 7.70 -4.32 -13.41
N ARG A 15 8.59 -3.93 -12.48
CA ARG A 15 8.48 -4.22 -11.04
C ARG A 15 7.21 -3.70 -10.36
N ASP A 16 6.56 -2.68 -10.94
CA ASP A 16 5.32 -2.09 -10.42
C ASP A 16 4.05 -2.72 -10.99
N TYR A 17 4.21 -3.72 -11.86
CA TYR A 17 3.12 -4.39 -12.57
C TYR A 17 3.16 -5.89 -12.30
N LYS A 18 1.98 -6.51 -12.33
CA LYS A 18 1.82 -7.95 -12.24
C LYS A 18 1.30 -8.49 -13.55
N LEU A 19 1.88 -9.61 -13.98
CA LEU A 19 1.41 -10.32 -15.15
C LEU A 19 0.04 -10.95 -14.86
N ASN A 20 -0.94 -10.60 -15.68
CA ASN A 20 -2.19 -11.33 -15.83
C ASN A 20 -2.11 -12.13 -17.14
N GLY A 21 -2.24 -13.45 -17.05
CA GLY A 21 -1.99 -14.39 -18.16
C GLY A 21 -0.71 -15.22 -18.00
N PRO A 22 -0.35 -16.04 -19.01
CA PRO A 22 0.77 -16.97 -18.93
C PRO A 22 2.13 -16.27 -19.03
N SER A 23 3.09 -16.68 -18.20
CA SER A 23 4.49 -16.18 -18.23
C SER A 23 5.33 -16.79 -19.36
N THR A 24 4.81 -17.80 -20.05
CA THR A 24 5.45 -18.43 -21.20
C THR A 24 4.38 -18.74 -22.22
N VAL A 25 4.63 -18.35 -23.46
CA VAL A 25 3.74 -18.59 -24.60
C VAL A 25 4.49 -19.34 -25.68
N THR A 26 3.77 -20.15 -26.44
CA THR A 26 4.32 -20.97 -27.53
C THR A 26 3.66 -20.60 -28.84
N CYS A 27 4.46 -20.40 -29.89
CA CYS A 27 3.95 -20.19 -31.24
C CYS A 27 3.46 -21.54 -31.78
N THR A 28 2.17 -21.62 -32.07
CA THR A 28 1.54 -22.79 -32.68
C THR A 28 0.80 -22.34 -33.94
N ARG A 29 1.26 -22.81 -35.10
CA ARG A 29 0.73 -22.48 -36.42
C ARG A 29 0.61 -20.96 -36.63
N GLY A 30 1.66 -20.23 -36.25
CA GLY A 30 1.73 -18.77 -36.38
C GLY A 30 0.96 -17.98 -35.31
N THR A 31 0.39 -18.63 -34.29
CA THR A 31 -0.36 -17.98 -33.21
C THR A 31 0.29 -18.24 -31.86
N TRP A 32 0.47 -17.20 -31.04
CA TRP A 32 0.93 -17.38 -29.66
C TRP A 32 -0.18 -17.98 -28.79
N THR A 33 0.10 -19.13 -28.19
CA THR A 33 -0.84 -19.89 -27.35
C THR A 33 -0.29 -20.11 -25.95
N ASP A 34 -1.20 -20.30 -24.98
CA ASP A 34 -0.83 -20.73 -23.64
C ASP A 34 -0.51 -22.22 -23.68
N PRO A 35 0.71 -22.64 -23.32
CA PRO A 35 1.12 -24.05 -23.40
C PRO A 35 0.28 -24.98 -22.52
N ASN A 36 -0.42 -24.46 -21.50
CA ASN A 36 -1.27 -25.28 -20.63
C ASN A 36 -2.67 -25.50 -21.21
N THR A 37 -3.18 -24.55 -21.98
CA THR A 37 -4.57 -24.60 -22.48
C THR A 37 -4.68 -24.85 -23.98
N GLY A 38 -3.61 -24.58 -24.74
CA GLY A 38 -3.60 -24.61 -26.20
C GLY A 38 -4.44 -23.51 -26.85
N LEU A 39 -5.02 -22.59 -26.06
CA LEU A 39 -5.79 -21.46 -26.54
C LEU A 39 -4.88 -20.26 -26.82
N VAL A 40 -5.38 -19.32 -27.62
CA VAL A 40 -4.70 -18.05 -27.88
C VAL A 40 -4.34 -17.38 -26.56
N ALA A 41 -3.05 -17.11 -26.36
CA ALA A 41 -2.57 -16.48 -25.13
C ALA A 41 -2.87 -14.98 -25.16
N THR A 42 -3.45 -14.49 -24.07
CA THR A 42 -3.46 -13.06 -23.77
C THR A 42 -2.69 -12.84 -22.48
N ALA A 43 -1.73 -11.92 -22.52
CA ALA A 43 -0.91 -11.56 -21.37
C ALA A 43 -0.84 -10.04 -21.27
N ASN A 44 -1.16 -9.49 -20.11
CA ASN A 44 -1.12 -8.05 -19.87
C ASN A 44 -0.50 -7.73 -18.51
N CYS A 45 0.22 -6.61 -18.46
CA CYS A 45 0.83 -6.10 -17.25
C CYS A 45 -0.13 -5.13 -16.57
N GLU A 46 -0.65 -5.52 -15.41
CA GLU A 46 -1.59 -4.70 -14.64
C GLU A 46 -0.87 -4.04 -13.47
N SER A 47 -1.16 -2.75 -13.25
CA SER A 47 -0.59 -2.04 -12.11
C SER A 47 -0.99 -2.73 -10.82
N VAL A 48 -0.01 -3.01 -9.96
CA VAL A 48 -0.33 -3.61 -8.66
C VAL A 48 -1.21 -2.68 -7.84
N ASP A 49 -1.09 -1.36 -8.01
CA ASP A 49 -1.91 -0.38 -7.27
C ASP A 49 -3.41 -0.57 -7.51
N ALA A 50 -3.79 -0.88 -8.76
CA ALA A 50 -5.17 -1.20 -9.09
C ALA A 50 -5.59 -2.56 -8.51
N LEU A 51 -4.75 -3.59 -8.71
CA LEU A 51 -5.06 -4.97 -8.31
C LEU A 51 -5.24 -5.14 -6.80
N PHE A 52 -4.34 -4.56 -5.99
CA PHE A 52 -4.38 -4.77 -4.55
C PHE A 52 -5.61 -4.12 -3.93
N LYS A 53 -6.07 -2.98 -4.46
CA LYS A 53 -7.26 -2.30 -3.96
C LYS A 53 -8.48 -3.22 -4.03
N ASP A 54 -8.69 -3.86 -5.18
CA ASP A 54 -9.82 -4.77 -5.39
C ASP A 54 -9.71 -6.01 -4.50
N ASP A 55 -8.50 -6.55 -4.33
CA ASP A 55 -8.27 -7.65 -3.40
C ASP A 55 -8.62 -7.28 -1.96
N VAL A 56 -8.16 -6.12 -1.49
CA VAL A 56 -8.43 -5.65 -0.12
C VAL A 56 -9.93 -5.52 0.10
N LEU A 57 -10.68 -4.93 -0.84
CA LEU A 57 -12.13 -4.79 -0.71
C LEU A 57 -12.82 -6.16 -0.56
N ARG A 58 -12.43 -7.15 -1.37
CA ARG A 58 -12.97 -8.52 -1.28
C ARG A 58 -12.58 -9.22 0.03
N LEU A 59 -11.35 -9.03 0.51
CA LEU A 59 -10.88 -9.64 1.76
C LEU A 59 -11.60 -9.07 2.97
N VAL A 60 -11.74 -7.74 3.02
CA VAL A 60 -12.41 -7.05 4.12
C VAL A 60 -13.89 -7.46 4.20
N ASP A 61 -14.55 -7.64 3.06
CA ASP A 61 -15.94 -8.13 2.99
C ASP A 61 -16.11 -9.52 3.64
N ARG A 62 -15.19 -10.44 3.32
CA ARG A 62 -15.20 -11.82 3.81
C ARG A 62 -14.83 -11.94 5.29
N GLU A 63 -13.89 -11.12 5.76
CA GLU A 63 -13.27 -11.28 7.09
C GLU A 63 -13.76 -10.27 8.15
N ARG A 64 -14.89 -9.62 7.89
CA ARG A 64 -15.43 -8.51 8.72
C ARG A 64 -15.68 -8.80 10.21
N LYS A 65 -15.67 -10.08 10.61
CA LYS A 65 -15.88 -10.49 12.01
C LYS A 65 -14.62 -10.34 12.87
N ARG A 66 -13.45 -10.17 12.25
CA ARG A 66 -12.17 -10.01 12.95
C ARG A 66 -12.10 -8.67 13.70
N SER A 67 -11.34 -8.62 14.78
CA SER A 67 -10.97 -7.34 15.38
C SER A 67 -10.14 -6.49 14.41
N HIS A 68 -10.08 -5.17 14.63
CA HIS A 68 -9.30 -4.27 13.78
C HIS A 68 -7.82 -4.68 13.64
N LEU A 69 -7.20 -5.20 14.72
CA LEU A 69 -5.81 -5.62 14.68
C LEU A 69 -5.65 -6.92 13.86
N GLU A 70 -6.49 -7.91 14.10
CA GLU A 70 -6.46 -9.19 13.38
C GLU A 70 -6.74 -8.99 11.89
N LEU A 71 -7.68 -8.12 11.54
CA LEU A 71 -7.98 -7.79 10.15
C LEU A 71 -6.80 -7.06 9.49
N ALA A 72 -6.15 -6.13 10.19
CA ALA A 72 -4.97 -5.45 9.66
C ALA A 72 -3.81 -6.43 9.40
N CYS A 73 -3.54 -7.34 10.34
CA CYS A 73 -2.54 -8.39 10.16
C CYS A 73 -2.88 -9.30 8.98
N PHE A 74 -4.13 -9.76 8.90
CA PHE A 74 -4.60 -10.64 7.82
C PHE A 74 -4.43 -9.99 6.44
N VAL A 75 -4.87 -8.74 6.27
CA VAL A 75 -4.72 -8.00 5.01
C VAL A 75 -3.24 -7.81 4.67
N ARG A 76 -2.41 -7.42 5.65
CA ARG A 76 -0.96 -7.24 5.46
C ARG A 76 -0.28 -8.53 5.01
N ASP A 77 -0.60 -9.66 5.66
CA ASP A 77 -0.01 -10.97 5.34
C ASP A 77 -0.44 -11.47 3.96
N TYR A 78 -1.72 -11.31 3.62
CA TYR A 78 -2.23 -11.61 2.28
C TYR A 78 -1.48 -10.81 1.20
N LEU A 79 -1.38 -9.49 1.39
CA LEU A 79 -0.77 -8.60 0.41
C LEU A 79 0.73 -8.86 0.26
N LYS A 80 1.44 -9.07 1.36
CA LYS A 80 2.86 -9.47 1.34
C LYS A 80 3.09 -10.73 0.52
N ASN A 81 2.24 -11.74 0.69
CA ASN A 81 2.38 -13.02 -0.01
C ASN A 81 1.95 -12.91 -1.49
N LYS A 82 0.89 -12.17 -1.79
CA LYS A 82 0.37 -12.03 -3.15
C LYS A 82 1.22 -11.10 -4.03
N TYR A 83 1.87 -10.12 -3.42
CA TYR A 83 2.66 -9.07 -4.09
C TYR A 83 4.05 -8.96 -3.46
N PRO A 84 4.93 -9.97 -3.65
CA PRO A 84 6.27 -9.96 -3.08
C PRO A 84 7.10 -8.76 -3.58
N GLY A 85 8.13 -8.37 -2.81
CA GLY A 85 8.96 -7.19 -3.11
C GLY A 85 8.28 -5.86 -2.77
N ASN A 86 7.23 -5.89 -1.94
CA ASN A 86 6.54 -4.72 -1.45
C ASN A 86 6.36 -4.78 0.06
N CYS A 87 6.65 -3.67 0.72
CA CYS A 87 6.08 -3.35 2.00
C CYS A 87 4.59 -2.98 1.87
N TRP A 88 3.84 -3.38 2.89
CA TRP A 88 2.49 -2.93 3.17
C TRP A 88 2.40 -2.34 4.58
N PHE A 89 1.68 -1.24 4.71
CA PHE A 89 1.26 -0.67 5.98
C PHE A 89 -0.26 -0.51 5.97
N VAL A 90 -0.95 -1.26 6.82
CA VAL A 90 -2.41 -1.32 6.88
C VAL A 90 -2.86 -0.67 8.17
N THR A 91 -3.67 0.39 8.10
CA THR A 91 -4.36 0.97 9.26
C THR A 91 -5.85 0.75 9.19
N ILE A 92 -6.43 0.49 10.36
CA ILE A 92 -7.86 0.32 10.56
C ILE A 92 -8.25 1.12 11.81
N TYR A 93 -9.28 1.95 11.70
CA TYR A 93 -9.71 2.84 12.79
C TYR A 93 -11.22 3.09 12.73
N ASP A 94 -11.76 3.53 13.86
CA ASP A 94 -13.20 3.68 14.09
C ASP A 94 -13.88 4.63 13.10
N ASP A 95 -15.21 4.58 13.10
CA ASP A 95 -16.08 5.41 12.27
C ASP A 95 -16.00 6.89 12.64
N ILE A 96 -15.04 7.60 12.03
CA ILE A 96 -14.94 9.06 12.14
C ILE A 96 -14.97 9.70 10.75
N TYR A 97 -15.43 10.94 10.71
CA TYR A 97 -15.62 11.72 9.49
C TYR A 97 -14.96 13.09 9.68
N SER A 98 -14.82 13.82 8.57
CA SER A 98 -14.25 15.16 8.50
C SER A 98 -12.73 15.23 8.72
N PHE A 99 -12.11 16.15 7.99
CA PHE A 99 -10.68 16.46 8.04
C PHE A 99 -10.19 16.91 9.42
N GLU A 100 -11.10 17.33 10.30
CA GLU A 100 -10.76 17.66 11.69
C GLU A 100 -10.38 16.40 12.50
N ASN A 101 -11.01 15.26 12.21
CA ASN A 101 -10.83 14.03 12.98
C ASN A 101 -9.83 13.07 12.32
N HIS A 102 -9.70 13.10 10.99
CA HIS A 102 -8.65 12.34 10.30
C HIS A 102 -8.17 13.03 9.01
N CYS A 103 -6.88 12.93 8.74
CA CYS A 103 -6.30 13.42 7.50
C CYS A 103 -5.24 12.43 7.04
N VAL A 104 -5.29 12.01 5.79
CA VAL A 104 -4.25 11.22 5.14
C VAL A 104 -3.92 11.85 3.80
N GLY A 105 -2.63 11.92 3.49
CA GLY A 105 -2.13 12.39 2.20
C GLY A 105 -0.79 11.75 1.87
N GLY A 106 -0.35 11.92 0.62
CA GLY A 106 0.79 11.23 0.04
C GLY A 106 0.45 10.58 -1.30
N TYR A 107 1.25 9.59 -1.72
CA TYR A 107 1.24 9.07 -3.10
C TYR A 107 0.83 7.61 -3.21
N TYR A 108 1.24 6.75 -2.27
CA TYR A 108 1.10 5.29 -2.41
C TYR A 108 0.13 4.69 -1.39
N PHE A 109 -1.08 5.23 -1.31
CA PHE A 109 -2.10 4.69 -0.42
C PHE A 109 -3.50 4.67 -1.05
N HIS A 110 -4.33 3.76 -0.57
CA HIS A 110 -5.77 3.81 -0.76
C HIS A 110 -6.46 3.99 0.59
N LYS A 111 -7.36 4.99 0.66
CA LYS A 111 -8.29 5.19 1.75
C LYS A 111 -9.68 4.80 1.29
N PHE A 112 -10.37 3.99 2.08
CA PHE A 112 -11.76 3.64 1.85
C PHE A 112 -12.46 3.35 3.18
N ARG A 113 -13.79 3.31 3.14
CA ARG A 113 -14.62 2.91 4.27
C ARG A 113 -15.38 1.65 3.87
N TYR A 114 -15.50 0.73 4.81
CA TYR A 114 -16.30 -0.47 4.65
C TYR A 114 -16.93 -0.83 6.00
N ALA A 115 -18.24 -1.12 6.02
CA ALA A 115 -19.00 -1.51 7.21
C ALA A 115 -18.77 -0.63 8.47
N GLY A 116 -18.73 0.71 8.30
CA GLY A 116 -18.53 1.64 9.42
C GLY A 116 -17.11 1.65 9.99
N VAL A 117 -16.12 1.18 9.23
CA VAL A 117 -14.71 1.19 9.62
C VAL A 117 -13.88 1.85 8.52
N ASN A 118 -12.91 2.67 8.92
CA ASN A 118 -12.01 3.34 8.00
C ASN A 118 -10.72 2.53 7.79
N PHE A 119 -10.28 2.46 6.54
CA PHE A 119 -9.06 1.78 6.14
C PHE A 119 -8.13 2.75 5.44
N VAL A 120 -6.83 2.67 5.75
CA VAL A 120 -5.77 3.21 4.89
C VAL A 120 -4.76 2.09 4.66
N VAL A 121 -4.59 1.70 3.41
CA VAL A 121 -3.61 0.69 2.98
C VAL A 121 -2.55 1.38 2.14
N THR A 122 -1.33 1.42 2.65
CA THR A 122 -0.17 1.99 1.98
C THR A 122 0.67 0.86 1.39
N ARG A 123 0.94 0.96 0.10
CA ARG A 123 1.87 0.08 -0.62
C ARG A 123 3.21 0.77 -0.72
N TYR A 124 4.29 0.03 -0.59
CA TYR A 124 5.61 0.57 -0.84
C TYR A 124 6.55 -0.45 -1.49
N PRO A 125 7.06 -0.21 -2.71
CA PRO A 125 8.00 -1.14 -3.34
C PRO A 125 9.37 -1.16 -2.65
N ASP A 126 9.87 -2.35 -2.29
CA ASP A 126 11.11 -2.51 -1.51
C ASP A 126 12.34 -1.97 -2.27
N TYR A 127 12.35 -2.07 -3.60
CA TYR A 127 13.45 -1.56 -4.41
C TYR A 127 13.55 -0.03 -4.43
N ARG A 128 12.50 0.67 -3.99
CA ARG A 128 12.52 2.12 -3.81
C ARG A 128 12.95 2.51 -2.39
N ALA A 129 13.08 1.55 -1.45
CA ALA A 129 13.47 1.74 -0.04
C ALA A 129 14.79 2.47 0.08
N ARG A 130 14.78 3.57 0.83
CA ARG A 130 15.96 4.36 1.17
C ARG A 130 15.91 4.64 2.65
N ARG A 131 17.06 4.59 3.31
CA ARG A 131 17.12 5.05 4.69
C ARG A 131 16.95 6.58 4.72
N PRO A 132 16.05 7.15 5.54
CA PRO A 132 15.95 8.59 5.70
C PRO A 132 17.30 9.18 6.16
N ARG A 133 17.70 10.33 5.60
CA ARG A 133 18.96 10.99 5.97
C ARG A 133 18.87 11.56 7.39
N VAL A 134 17.67 11.98 7.77
CA VAL A 134 17.33 12.43 9.12
C VAL A 134 16.32 11.45 9.73
N PRO A 135 16.51 10.99 10.99
CA PRO A 135 15.52 10.13 11.64
C PRO A 135 14.14 10.75 11.65
N LEU A 136 13.10 9.97 11.33
CA LEU A 136 11.72 10.48 11.25
C LEU A 136 11.25 11.15 12.54
N SER A 137 11.69 10.66 13.70
CA SER A 137 11.43 11.27 15.00
C SER A 137 11.96 12.71 15.12
N THR A 138 13.10 12.99 14.50
CA THR A 138 13.73 14.32 14.48
C THR A 138 12.97 15.26 13.55
N ILE A 139 12.61 14.79 12.35
CA ILE A 139 11.80 15.58 11.39
C ILE A 139 10.44 15.93 12.01
N ILE A 140 9.78 14.95 12.63
CA ILE A 140 8.44 15.11 13.19
C ILE A 140 8.47 15.96 14.47
N GLY A 141 9.43 15.70 15.36
CA GLY A 141 9.59 16.40 16.63
C GLY A 141 8.34 16.35 17.51
N SER A 142 7.97 17.49 18.09
CA SER A 142 6.74 17.65 18.85
C SER A 142 5.53 17.90 17.94
N VAL A 143 4.38 17.39 18.37
CA VAL A 143 3.08 17.61 17.72
C VAL A 143 2.10 18.14 18.76
N SER A 144 1.51 19.29 18.46
CA SER A 144 0.43 19.92 19.22
C SER A 144 -0.82 20.04 18.33
N GLY A 145 -1.95 20.40 18.94
CA GLY A 145 -3.22 20.53 18.22
C GLY A 145 -4.03 19.23 18.17
N SER A 146 -5.29 19.37 17.76
CA SER A 146 -6.25 18.25 17.67
C SER A 146 -6.95 18.14 16.31
N HIS A 147 -6.80 19.15 15.45
CA HIS A 147 -7.34 19.17 14.11
C HIS A 147 -6.40 18.40 13.17
N ALA A 148 -6.84 17.24 12.68
CA ALA A 148 -5.98 16.30 11.97
C ALA A 148 -5.35 16.88 10.68
N LYS A 149 -6.10 17.72 9.94
CA LYS A 149 -5.57 18.40 8.74
C LYS A 149 -4.47 19.42 9.06
N GLU A 150 -4.63 20.27 10.08
CA GLU A 150 -3.61 21.23 10.48
C GLU A 150 -2.32 20.52 10.93
N VAL A 151 -2.47 19.44 11.70
CA VAL A 151 -1.34 18.60 12.08
C VAL A 151 -0.68 17.98 10.85
N TYR A 152 -1.45 17.45 9.90
CA TYR A 152 -0.93 16.90 8.66
C TYR A 152 -0.12 17.94 7.87
N GLU A 153 -0.65 19.14 7.67
CA GLU A 153 0.05 20.21 6.94
C GLU A 153 1.34 20.61 7.65
N SER A 154 1.32 20.75 8.98
CA SER A 154 2.52 21.02 9.77
C SER A 154 3.59 19.94 9.62
N ILE A 155 3.22 18.65 9.65
CA ILE A 155 4.20 17.57 9.43
C ILE A 155 4.74 17.59 8.00
N LYS A 156 3.88 17.80 7.00
CA LYS A 156 4.29 17.93 5.61
C LYS A 156 5.31 19.05 5.42
N GLU A 157 5.11 20.21 6.04
CA GLU A 157 6.06 21.33 5.99
C GLU A 157 7.41 20.96 6.62
N LYS A 158 7.42 20.23 7.73
CA LYS A 158 8.67 19.74 8.35
C LYS A 158 9.45 18.83 7.39
N PHE A 159 8.79 17.89 6.71
CA PHE A 159 9.46 17.06 5.70
C PHE A 159 10.08 17.90 4.59
N PHE A 160 9.33 18.88 4.07
CA PHE A 160 9.82 19.80 3.06
C PHE A 160 11.07 20.56 3.52
N HIS A 161 11.05 21.14 4.73
CA HIS A 161 12.20 21.87 5.28
C HIS A 161 13.44 21.01 5.52
N HIS A 162 13.26 19.72 5.80
CA HIS A 162 14.36 18.78 5.94
C HIS A 162 14.86 18.21 4.60
N GLY A 163 14.25 18.58 3.47
CA GLY A 163 14.59 18.03 2.16
C GLY A 163 14.29 16.52 2.06
N GLU A 164 13.31 16.06 2.84
CA GLU A 164 12.89 14.67 2.93
C GLU A 164 11.50 14.51 2.28
N SER A 165 11.21 13.29 1.84
CA SER A 165 9.91 12.97 1.23
C SER A 165 9.16 11.95 2.07
N TYR A 166 7.86 11.85 1.83
CA TYR A 166 6.98 10.90 2.48
C TYR A 166 6.05 10.28 1.44
N TYR A 167 5.66 9.02 1.65
CA TYR A 167 4.64 8.36 0.84
C TYR A 167 3.27 8.41 1.47
N MET A 168 3.20 8.48 2.79
CA MET A 168 1.97 8.65 3.50
C MET A 168 2.24 9.39 4.81
N ILE A 169 1.46 10.42 5.09
CA ILE A 169 1.26 10.97 6.44
C ILE A 169 -0.21 10.76 6.77
N HIS A 170 -0.48 10.12 7.91
CA HIS A 170 -1.83 9.81 8.36
C HIS A 170 -1.99 10.23 9.81
N VAL A 171 -2.85 11.21 10.02
CA VAL A 171 -3.20 11.77 11.32
C VAL A 171 -4.62 11.34 11.64
N VAL A 172 -4.82 10.76 12.82
CA VAL A 172 -6.12 10.29 13.28
C VAL A 172 -6.35 10.77 14.70
N LYS A 173 -7.53 11.27 14.99
CA LYS A 173 -7.92 11.65 16.36
C LYS A 173 -7.75 10.45 17.28
N ARG A 174 -7.14 10.68 18.44
CA ARG A 174 -6.75 9.60 19.37
C ARG A 174 -7.93 8.72 19.81
N SER A 175 -9.13 9.29 19.90
CA SER A 175 -10.34 8.57 20.28
C SER A 175 -10.82 7.54 19.24
N ALA A 176 -10.32 7.58 18.00
CA ALA A 176 -10.74 6.65 16.93
C ALA A 176 -10.00 5.30 16.94
N ARG A 177 -9.21 5.01 17.98
CA ARG A 177 -8.60 3.70 18.28
C ARG A 177 -7.91 3.05 17.07
N LEU A 178 -6.99 3.77 16.44
CA LEU A 178 -6.20 3.26 15.32
C LEU A 178 -5.42 1.99 15.69
N ARG A 179 -5.58 0.96 14.86
CA ARG A 179 -4.78 -0.28 14.83
C ARG A 179 -4.08 -0.38 13.49
N PHE A 180 -2.93 -1.04 13.48
CA PHE A 180 -2.17 -1.20 12.27
C PHE A 180 -1.37 -2.50 12.26
N ALA A 181 -0.99 -2.92 11.06
CA ALA A 181 -0.02 -3.97 10.81
C ALA A 181 0.90 -3.54 9.67
N LYS A 182 2.17 -3.94 9.72
CA LYS A 182 3.17 -3.56 8.71
C LYS A 182 4.16 -4.68 8.40
N ASN A 183 4.74 -4.68 7.21
CA ASN A 183 5.99 -5.38 6.90
C ASN A 183 7.08 -4.44 6.37
N CYS A 184 6.91 -3.13 6.55
CA CYS A 184 7.95 -2.13 6.25
C CYS A 184 9.11 -2.18 7.24
N TYR A 185 10.26 -1.71 6.76
CA TYR A 185 11.43 -1.35 7.56
C TYR A 185 11.06 -0.32 8.64
N ASP A 186 11.63 -0.48 9.84
CA ASP A 186 11.31 0.37 10.99
C ASP A 186 11.82 1.79 10.83
N GLU A 187 12.96 1.98 10.18
CA GLU A 187 13.55 3.30 9.89
C GLU A 187 12.68 4.17 8.96
N ASN A 188 11.84 3.54 8.12
CA ASN A 188 10.95 4.20 7.18
C ASN A 188 9.56 4.47 7.74
N VAL A 189 9.29 3.99 8.96
CA VAL A 189 7.95 4.06 9.55
C VAL A 189 8.01 4.74 10.90
N PHE A 190 7.19 5.77 11.07
CA PHE A 190 6.97 6.38 12.36
C PHE A 190 5.53 6.16 12.81
N TYR A 191 5.37 5.69 14.05
CA TYR A 191 4.07 5.68 14.74
C TYR A 191 4.23 6.24 16.14
N LYS A 192 3.35 7.17 16.51
CA LYS A 192 3.27 7.66 17.89
C LYS A 192 1.87 8.11 18.25
N LEU A 193 1.49 7.84 19.50
CA LEU A 193 0.33 8.43 20.15
C LEU A 193 0.72 9.74 20.84
N PHE A 194 0.31 10.86 20.25
CA PHE A 194 0.39 12.17 20.90
C PHE A 194 -0.86 12.40 21.77
N SER A 195 -0.89 13.52 22.51
CA SER A 195 -1.97 13.80 23.47
C SER A 195 -3.36 13.78 22.84
N LYS A 196 -3.51 14.31 21.62
CA LYS A 196 -4.80 14.43 20.92
C LYS A 196 -4.94 13.60 19.65
N VAL A 197 -3.84 13.16 19.06
CA VAL A 197 -3.82 12.44 17.77
C VAL A 197 -2.89 11.22 17.82
N ALA A 198 -3.21 10.22 17.00
CA ALA A 198 -2.27 9.21 16.54
C ALA A 198 -1.68 9.68 15.21
N LEU A 199 -0.36 9.63 15.09
CA LEU A 199 0.36 9.94 13.85
C LEU A 199 1.04 8.68 13.33
N VAL A 200 0.83 8.42 12.04
CA VAL A 200 1.60 7.45 11.26
C VAL A 200 2.28 8.20 10.12
N VAL A 201 3.55 7.93 9.89
CA VAL A 201 4.26 8.34 8.67
C VAL A 201 4.94 7.14 8.06
N VAL A 202 4.83 7.02 6.73
CA VAL A 202 5.61 6.08 5.92
C VAL A 202 6.44 6.92 4.95
N ALA A 203 7.76 6.89 5.15
CA ALA A 203 8.74 7.53 4.29
C ALA A 203 9.30 6.52 3.26
N PRO A 204 9.85 6.99 2.13
CA PRO A 204 10.70 6.15 1.29
C PRO A 204 11.92 5.68 2.03
#